data_AF-B8M3B0-F1
#
_entry.id   AF-B8M3B0-F1
#
_cell.length_a   1.000
_cell.length_b   1.000
_cell.length_c   1.000
_cell.angle_alpha   90.00
_cell.angle_beta   90.00
_cell.angle_gamma   90.00
#
_symmetry.space_group_name_H-M   'P 1'
#
loop_
_entity.id
_entity.type
_entity.pdbx_description
1 polymer ?
#
loop_
_entity_poly.entity_id
_entity_poly.type
_entity_poly.pdbx_seq_one_letter_code
_entity_poly.pdbx_strand_id
1 'polypeptide(L)'
;MSNSVFAPRHVYFPEGKHQTTVIFLHDRDSTGPELADYFAKSTTTSGKNLYQHFPNTRWVFPSARAKHFYWTEADRRQLYRNNKDNTTEWFQMASLENVQLESPQQLMTVQESASYILRIIDDELKRVDNNPQKVFIAGIGQGAALGTVVLLCVHHQLGGFVGINGWMPFAETLTGLLERNQVDEAAGFFKSTFIAAAQQAYIQQQRQQQVRSMVHAGQEKASGPNNTAIPSLGTPEAQLEETVCIFKDAGLAN
;
A
#
# COMPACT_ATOMS: atom_id res chain seq x y z
N MET A 1 -2.52 -20.00 -11.61
CA MET A 1 -1.37 -19.56 -10.77
C MET A 1 -1.39 -18.03 -10.75
N SER A 2 -1.18 -17.40 -9.60
CA SER A 2 -1.71 -16.07 -9.26
C SER A 2 -1.29 -14.93 -10.19
N ASN A 3 -2.26 -14.22 -10.79
CA ASN A 3 -2.10 -12.92 -11.46
C ASN A 3 -1.84 -11.77 -10.45
N SER A 4 -1.03 -12.01 -9.41
CA SER A 4 -0.65 -10.94 -8.47
C SER A 4 0.49 -10.14 -9.09
N VAL A 5 0.26 -8.85 -9.33
CA VAL A 5 1.27 -7.98 -9.93
C VAL A 5 2.36 -7.55 -8.95
N PHE A 6 2.14 -7.78 -7.66
CA PHE A 6 3.16 -7.68 -6.62
C PHE A 6 3.59 -9.08 -6.20
N ALA A 7 4.89 -9.27 -5.96
CA ALA A 7 5.44 -10.52 -5.48
C ALA A 7 4.94 -10.83 -4.04
N PRO A 8 5.02 -12.09 -3.59
CA PRO A 8 4.78 -12.43 -2.19
C PRO A 8 5.67 -11.61 -1.27
N ARG A 9 5.09 -11.09 -0.18
CA ARG A 9 5.85 -10.34 0.85
C ARG A 9 6.81 -11.29 1.56
N HIS A 10 8.05 -10.84 1.79
CA HIS A 10 8.98 -11.54 2.66
C HIS A 10 8.65 -11.23 4.12
N VAL A 11 8.82 -12.21 5.01
CA VAL A 11 8.45 -12.06 6.42
C VAL A 11 9.55 -12.65 7.29
N TYR A 12 10.05 -11.85 8.21
CA TYR A 12 10.81 -12.34 9.36
C TYR A 12 9.86 -12.52 10.55
N PHE A 13 9.72 -13.75 11.03
CA PHE A 13 8.82 -14.08 12.12
C PHE A 13 9.47 -13.75 13.47
N PRO A 14 8.71 -13.26 14.47
CA PRO A 14 9.23 -13.02 15.80
C PRO A 14 9.65 -14.33 16.46
N GLU A 15 10.73 -14.29 17.26
CA GLU A 15 11.15 -15.42 18.10
C GLU A 15 10.21 -15.59 19.31
N GLY A 16 9.75 -14.47 19.86
CA GLY A 16 8.79 -14.44 20.96
C GLY A 16 7.34 -14.38 20.49
N LYS A 17 6.41 -14.24 21.45
CA LYS A 17 5.00 -13.94 21.14
C LYS A 17 4.93 -12.67 20.27
N HIS A 18 4.25 -12.74 19.14
CA HIS A 18 4.01 -11.58 18.27
C HIS A 18 3.25 -10.49 19.02
N GLN A 19 3.87 -9.32 19.17
CA GLN A 19 3.27 -8.15 19.83
C GLN A 19 3.11 -6.95 18.90
N THR A 20 4.02 -6.80 17.94
CA THR A 20 4.07 -5.65 17.02
C THR A 20 4.39 -6.13 15.61
N THR A 21 3.93 -5.37 14.61
CA THR A 21 4.30 -5.57 13.21
C THR A 21 4.94 -4.31 12.66
N VAL A 22 6.06 -4.45 11.96
CA VAL A 22 6.65 -3.39 11.13
C VAL A 22 6.54 -3.80 9.67
N ILE A 23 5.91 -2.96 8.86
CA ILE A 23 5.89 -3.08 7.39
C ILE A 23 6.99 -2.17 6.85
N PHE A 24 8.08 -2.76 6.34
CA PHE A 24 9.26 -2.04 5.88
C PHE A 24 9.35 -2.02 4.35
N LEU A 25 9.22 -0.82 3.78
CA LEU A 25 9.26 -0.56 2.34
C LEU A 25 10.70 -0.24 1.89
N HIS A 26 11.25 -1.07 0.99
CA HIS A 26 12.60 -0.88 0.47
C HIS A 26 12.70 0.32 -0.49
N ASP A 27 13.92 0.74 -0.78
CA ASP A 27 14.19 1.78 -1.79
C ASP A 27 14.03 1.23 -3.22
N ARG A 28 13.97 2.12 -4.21
CA ARG A 28 14.03 1.76 -5.63
C ARG A 28 15.23 0.86 -5.91
N ASP A 29 15.08 -0.06 -6.86
CA ASP A 29 16.15 -0.99 -7.27
C ASP A 29 16.55 -2.00 -6.17
N SER A 30 15.60 -2.35 -5.30
CA SER A 30 15.76 -3.41 -4.29
C SER A 30 14.52 -4.29 -4.16
N THR A 31 14.48 -5.24 -3.23
CA THR A 31 13.30 -6.07 -2.96
C THR A 31 13.10 -6.29 -1.47
N GLY A 32 11.91 -6.77 -1.08
CA GLY A 32 11.64 -7.15 0.31
C GLY A 32 12.65 -8.17 0.86
N PRO A 33 12.92 -9.29 0.16
CA PRO A 33 13.96 -10.24 0.56
C PRO A 33 15.37 -9.63 0.69
N GLU A 34 15.79 -8.77 -0.24
CA GLU A 34 17.12 -8.15 -0.19
C GLU A 34 17.26 -7.22 1.02
N LEU A 35 16.26 -6.38 1.30
CA LEU A 35 16.26 -5.51 2.48
C LEU A 35 16.24 -6.34 3.78
N ALA A 36 15.45 -7.41 3.81
CA ALA A 36 15.40 -8.29 4.97
C ALA A 36 16.76 -8.97 5.24
N ASP A 37 17.44 -9.43 4.20
CA ASP A 37 18.76 -10.03 4.26
C ASP A 37 19.83 -9.00 4.67
N TYR A 38 19.75 -7.77 4.16
CA TYR A 38 20.61 -6.66 4.59
C TYR A 38 20.52 -6.42 6.10
N PHE A 39 19.30 -6.35 6.66
CA PHE A 39 19.12 -6.20 8.10
C PHE A 39 19.51 -7.44 8.91
N ALA A 40 19.41 -8.64 8.34
CA ALA A 40 19.89 -9.86 9.00
C ALA A 40 21.41 -9.85 9.20
N LYS A 41 22.14 -9.34 8.21
CA LYS A 41 23.61 -9.28 8.16
C LYS A 41 24.19 -8.05 8.86
N SER A 42 23.41 -6.98 8.99
CA SER A 42 23.84 -5.75 9.64
C SER A 42 23.76 -5.86 11.16
N THR A 43 24.82 -5.50 11.86
CA THR A 43 24.87 -5.51 13.33
C THR A 43 25.10 -4.12 13.88
N THR A 44 24.48 -3.86 15.02
CA THR A 44 24.75 -2.68 15.84
C THR A 44 26.07 -2.83 16.59
N THR A 45 26.50 -1.78 17.29
CA THR A 45 27.69 -1.81 18.16
C THR A 45 27.61 -2.87 19.27
N SER A 46 26.41 -3.35 19.63
CA SER A 46 26.22 -4.44 20.58
C SER A 46 26.35 -5.85 19.96
N GLY A 47 26.75 -5.94 18.68
CA GLY A 47 26.86 -7.22 17.95
C GLY A 47 25.51 -7.88 17.62
N LYS A 48 24.38 -7.23 17.91
CA LYS A 48 23.04 -7.71 17.60
C LYS A 48 22.51 -7.09 16.32
N ASN A 49 21.80 -7.88 15.50
CA ASN A 49 21.07 -7.38 14.34
C ASN A 49 19.70 -6.80 14.74
N LEU A 50 19.00 -6.24 13.76
CA LEU A 50 17.70 -5.57 13.97
C LEU A 50 16.67 -6.51 14.64
N TYR A 51 16.59 -7.75 14.17
CA TYR A 51 15.59 -8.71 14.65
C TYR A 51 15.82 -9.13 16.10
N GLN A 52 17.10 -9.27 16.49
CA GLN A 52 17.50 -9.61 17.85
C GLN A 52 17.22 -8.50 18.87
N HIS A 53 17.18 -7.24 18.44
CA HIS A 53 16.79 -6.11 19.30
C HIS A 53 15.27 -6.08 19.53
N PHE A 54 14.49 -6.66 18.63
CA PHE A 54 13.02 -6.64 18.66
C PHE A 54 12.41 -8.04 18.51
N PRO A 55 12.65 -8.96 19.46
CA PRO A 55 12.30 -10.38 19.32
C PRO A 55 10.79 -10.68 19.26
N ASN A 56 9.95 -9.74 19.67
CA ASN A 56 8.48 -9.84 19.61
C ASN A 56 7.86 -9.14 18.38
N THR A 57 8.69 -8.60 17.49
CA THR A 57 8.24 -7.88 16.29
C THR A 57 8.23 -8.80 15.09
N ARG A 58 7.12 -8.81 14.38
CA ARG A 58 6.99 -9.38 13.04
C ARG A 58 7.43 -8.35 12.03
N TRP A 59 8.40 -8.69 11.18
CA TRP A 59 8.87 -7.78 10.14
C TRP A 59 8.35 -8.26 8.79
N VAL A 60 7.61 -7.38 8.12
CA VAL A 60 7.01 -7.63 6.82
C VAL A 60 7.72 -6.74 5.81
N PHE A 61 8.29 -7.37 4.79
CA PHE A 61 9.04 -6.72 3.72
C PHE A 61 8.34 -7.01 2.39
N PRO A 62 7.37 -6.17 1.98
CA PRO A 62 6.75 -6.29 0.67
C PRO A 62 7.75 -5.90 -0.43
N SER A 63 7.55 -6.41 -1.64
CA SER A 63 8.39 -6.04 -2.79
C SER A 63 7.61 -5.16 -3.76
N ALA A 64 8.27 -4.12 -4.25
CA ALA A 64 7.80 -3.29 -5.35
C ALA A 64 7.74 -4.09 -6.67
N ARG A 65 7.12 -3.49 -7.69
CA ARG A 65 6.96 -4.14 -8.99
C ARG A 65 8.21 -3.98 -9.82
N ALA A 66 8.45 -4.92 -10.71
CA ALA A 66 9.48 -4.76 -11.71
C ALA A 66 9.16 -3.55 -12.61
N LYS A 67 10.18 -2.74 -12.90
CA LYS A 67 10.10 -1.47 -13.62
C LYS A 67 9.39 -1.60 -14.96
N HIS A 68 9.59 -2.70 -15.69
CA HIS A 68 8.95 -2.94 -16.99
C HIS A 68 7.41 -3.00 -16.95
N PHE A 69 6.78 -2.95 -15.77
CA PHE A 69 5.33 -2.89 -15.66
C PHE A 69 4.75 -1.54 -16.15
N TYR A 70 5.44 -0.41 -15.96
CA TYR A 70 4.90 0.92 -16.25
C TYR A 70 5.30 1.49 -17.62
N TRP A 71 6.13 0.79 -18.37
CA TRP A 71 6.83 1.34 -19.53
C TRP A 71 6.32 0.73 -20.85
N THR A 72 6.36 1.50 -21.92
CA THR A 72 5.87 1.06 -23.24
C THR A 72 6.81 0.00 -23.85
N GLU A 73 6.38 -0.69 -24.91
CA GLU A 73 7.23 -1.69 -25.60
C GLU A 73 8.49 -1.06 -26.24
N ALA A 74 8.44 0.24 -26.57
CA ALA A 74 9.61 0.97 -27.05
C ALA A 74 10.64 1.17 -25.94
N ASP A 75 10.18 1.55 -24.74
CA ASP A 75 11.02 1.74 -23.56
C ASP A 75 11.63 0.42 -23.05
N ARG A 76 10.85 -0.68 -23.08
CA ARG A 76 11.34 -2.03 -22.76
C ARG A 76 12.55 -2.40 -23.62
N ARG A 77 12.49 -2.16 -24.93
CA ARG A 77 13.60 -2.46 -25.85
C ARG A 77 14.87 -1.66 -25.55
N GLN A 78 14.75 -0.45 -25.00
CA GLN A 78 15.90 0.36 -24.59
C GLN A 78 16.48 -0.08 -23.24
N LEU A 79 15.62 -0.49 -22.28
CA LEU A 79 16.04 -0.97 -20.96
C LEU A 79 16.76 -2.33 -21.02
N TYR A 80 16.28 -3.24 -21.88
CA TYR A 80 16.94 -4.51 -22.15
C TYR A 80 18.38 -4.34 -22.68
N ARG A 81 18.60 -3.35 -23.55
CA ARG A 81 19.94 -3.07 -24.11
C ARG A 81 20.93 -2.53 -23.09
N ASN A 82 20.44 -1.94 -22.00
CA ASN A 82 21.26 -1.31 -20.96
C ASN A 82 21.41 -2.17 -19.69
N ASN A 83 21.01 -3.46 -19.72
CA ASN A 83 21.10 -4.40 -18.61
C ASN A 83 20.39 -3.94 -17.32
N LYS A 84 19.30 -3.16 -17.44
CA LYS A 84 18.48 -2.63 -16.33
C LYS A 84 17.11 -3.31 -16.20
N ASP A 85 16.99 -4.56 -16.66
CA ASP A 85 15.71 -5.32 -16.68
C ASP A 85 15.20 -5.69 -15.27
N ASN A 86 16.05 -5.63 -14.25
CA ASN A 86 15.72 -6.09 -12.90
C ASN A 86 15.38 -4.98 -11.89
N THR A 87 15.35 -3.71 -12.31
CA THR A 87 15.03 -2.63 -11.37
C THR A 87 13.59 -2.71 -10.93
N THR A 88 13.34 -2.53 -9.64
CA THR A 88 12.00 -2.43 -9.06
C THR A 88 11.69 -1.00 -8.67
N GLU A 89 10.42 -0.62 -8.76
CA GLU A 89 9.96 0.70 -8.32
C GLU A 89 8.52 0.62 -7.79
N TRP A 90 8.25 1.36 -6.72
CA TRP A 90 6.92 1.45 -6.13
C TRP A 90 5.98 2.23 -7.04
N PHE A 91 6.45 3.30 -7.64
CA PHE A 91 5.68 4.12 -8.56
C PHE A 91 6.59 4.75 -9.61
N GLN A 92 6.00 5.19 -10.71
CA GLN A 92 6.74 5.84 -11.79
C GLN A 92 7.23 7.23 -11.34
N MET A 93 8.49 7.55 -11.65
CA MET A 93 9.04 8.89 -11.46
C MET A 93 9.23 9.57 -12.81
N ALA A 94 8.83 10.85 -12.92
CA ALA A 94 9.04 11.61 -14.15
C ALA A 94 10.51 12.01 -14.33
N SER A 95 11.23 12.25 -13.23
CA SER A 95 12.67 12.51 -13.22
C SER A 95 13.32 11.83 -12.02
N LEU A 96 14.53 11.30 -12.21
CA LEU A 96 15.37 10.78 -11.12
C LEU A 96 16.17 11.90 -10.43
N GLU A 97 16.38 13.02 -11.12
CA GLU A 97 17.12 14.17 -10.60
C GLU A 97 16.20 15.13 -9.83
N ASN A 98 14.98 15.31 -10.33
CA ASN A 98 13.95 16.10 -9.67
C ASN A 98 12.79 15.18 -9.25
N VAL A 99 12.84 14.70 -8.00
CA VAL A 99 11.83 13.79 -7.43
C VAL A 99 10.47 14.44 -7.20
N GLN A 100 10.40 15.78 -7.25
CA GLN A 100 9.17 16.56 -7.18
C GLN A 100 8.54 16.78 -8.56
N LEU A 101 9.22 16.40 -9.66
CA LEU A 101 8.60 16.48 -10.99
C LEU A 101 7.48 15.46 -11.09
N GLU A 102 6.25 15.97 -11.15
CA GLU A 102 5.04 15.17 -11.20
C GLU A 102 4.69 14.76 -12.66
N SER A 103 3.99 13.63 -12.81
CA SER A 103 3.33 13.27 -14.08
C SER A 103 1.93 12.71 -13.84
N PRO A 104 1.01 12.80 -14.82
CA PRO A 104 -0.32 12.21 -14.69
C PRO A 104 -0.30 10.70 -14.37
N GLN A 105 0.68 9.97 -14.91
CA GLN A 105 0.84 8.53 -14.68
C GLN A 105 1.38 8.22 -13.27
N GLN A 106 2.14 9.13 -12.66
CA GLN A 106 2.67 8.93 -11.32
C GLN A 106 1.55 8.73 -10.30
N LEU A 107 0.48 9.54 -10.36
CA LEU A 107 -0.63 9.44 -9.41
C LEU A 107 -1.30 8.06 -9.44
N MET A 108 -1.51 7.51 -10.64
CA MET A 108 -2.08 6.18 -10.84
C MET A 108 -1.16 5.07 -10.28
N THR A 109 0.15 5.16 -10.49
CA THR A 109 1.08 4.13 -10.00
C THR A 109 1.31 4.22 -8.48
N VAL A 110 1.29 5.43 -7.92
CA VAL A 110 1.24 5.65 -6.46
C VAL A 110 -0.02 5.03 -5.87
N GLN A 111 -1.17 5.19 -6.52
CA GLN A 111 -2.45 4.60 -6.11
C GLN A 111 -2.40 3.08 -6.00
N GLU A 112 -1.88 2.43 -7.02
CA GLU A 112 -1.77 0.97 -7.06
C GLU A 112 -0.92 0.44 -5.90
N SER A 113 0.23 1.07 -5.67
CA SER A 113 1.15 0.67 -4.60
C SER A 113 0.63 1.04 -3.21
N ALA A 114 0.03 2.22 -3.02
CA ALA A 114 -0.58 2.59 -1.75
C ALA A 114 -1.73 1.64 -1.39
N SER A 115 -2.58 1.30 -2.37
CA SER A 115 -3.65 0.32 -2.19
C SER A 115 -3.12 -1.07 -1.83
N TYR A 116 -2.00 -1.48 -2.42
CA TYR A 116 -1.33 -2.73 -2.06
C TYR A 116 -0.86 -2.73 -0.60
N ILE A 117 -0.19 -1.66 -0.15
CA ILE A 117 0.30 -1.55 1.23
C ILE A 117 -0.86 -1.44 2.24
N LEU A 118 -1.93 -0.71 1.91
CA LEU A 118 -3.13 -0.64 2.76
C LEU A 118 -3.74 -2.03 3.01
N ARG A 119 -3.81 -2.89 1.99
CA ARG A 119 -4.26 -4.29 2.17
C ARG A 119 -3.32 -5.10 3.08
N ILE A 120 -2.01 -4.85 3.01
CA ILE A 120 -1.05 -5.49 3.92
C ILE A 120 -1.29 -5.01 5.35
N ILE A 121 -1.54 -3.71 5.56
CA ILE A 121 -1.90 -3.17 6.87
C ILE A 121 -3.14 -3.89 7.42
N ASP A 122 -4.21 -4.00 6.63
CA ASP A 122 -5.45 -4.70 7.05
C ASP A 122 -5.20 -6.17 7.41
N ASP A 123 -4.33 -6.86 6.67
CA ASP A 123 -3.96 -8.24 6.96
C ASP A 123 -3.13 -8.38 8.25
N GLU A 124 -2.23 -7.43 8.51
CA GLU A 124 -1.36 -7.46 9.68
C GLU A 124 -2.07 -6.97 10.95
N LEU A 125 -3.05 -6.08 10.84
CA LEU A 125 -3.92 -5.66 11.95
C LEU A 125 -4.65 -6.86 12.58
N LYS A 126 -5.19 -7.77 11.75
CA LYS A 126 -5.85 -8.99 12.21
C LYS A 126 -4.94 -9.91 13.03
N ARG A 127 -3.62 -9.75 12.91
CA ARG A 127 -2.61 -10.56 13.62
C ARG A 127 -2.20 -9.97 14.96
N VAL A 128 -2.57 -8.71 15.24
CA VAL A 128 -2.25 -7.98 16.47
C VAL A 128 -3.50 -7.52 17.21
N ASP A 129 -4.52 -8.39 17.23
CA ASP A 129 -5.82 -8.16 17.89
C ASP A 129 -6.57 -6.92 17.38
N ASN A 130 -6.40 -6.59 16.10
CA ASN A 130 -6.95 -5.39 15.45
C ASN A 130 -6.55 -4.08 16.14
N ASN A 131 -5.41 -4.05 16.86
CA ASN A 131 -4.90 -2.82 17.47
C ASN A 131 -3.92 -2.11 16.54
N PRO A 132 -4.29 -0.95 15.95
CA PRO A 132 -3.43 -0.26 14.99
C PRO A 132 -2.19 0.39 15.60
N GLN A 133 -2.18 0.64 16.92
CA GLN A 133 -1.01 1.13 17.64
C GLN A 133 0.12 0.09 17.72
N LYS A 134 -0.13 -1.16 17.31
CA LYS A 134 0.88 -2.23 17.21
C LYS A 134 1.43 -2.42 15.80
N VAL A 135 0.94 -1.67 14.81
CA VAL A 135 1.40 -1.72 13.42
C VAL A 135 2.14 -0.44 13.07
N PHE A 136 3.33 -0.58 12.51
CA PHE A 136 4.22 0.51 12.14
C PHE A 136 4.59 0.42 10.67
N ILE A 137 4.84 1.57 10.03
CA ILE A 137 5.39 1.64 8.68
C ILE A 137 6.82 2.17 8.77
N ALA A 138 7.73 1.56 8.03
CA ALA A 138 9.06 2.10 7.81
C ALA A 138 9.37 2.13 6.31
N GLY A 139 10.24 3.04 5.87
CA GLY A 139 10.63 3.10 4.47
C GLY A 139 11.99 3.74 4.24
N ILE A 140 12.63 3.37 3.12
CA ILE A 140 13.87 3.98 2.62
C ILE A 140 13.60 4.57 1.22
N GLY A 141 14.09 5.78 0.95
CA GLY A 141 14.04 6.43 -0.36
C GLY A 141 12.63 6.44 -0.96
N GLN A 142 12.43 5.78 -2.09
CA GLN A 142 11.10 5.69 -2.73
C GLN A 142 10.07 4.96 -1.84
N GLY A 143 10.50 3.97 -1.04
CA GLY A 143 9.65 3.31 -0.06
C GLY A 143 9.21 4.24 1.07
N ALA A 144 10.08 5.16 1.51
CA ALA A 144 9.71 6.20 2.48
C ALA A 144 8.68 7.19 1.90
N ALA A 145 8.86 7.57 0.63
CA ALA A 145 7.92 8.44 -0.07
C ALA A 145 6.53 7.82 -0.19
N LEU A 146 6.46 6.54 -0.58
CA LEU A 146 5.20 5.79 -0.59
C LEU A 146 4.60 5.67 0.82
N GLY A 147 5.42 5.41 1.84
CA GLY A 147 4.98 5.30 3.23
C GLY A 147 4.26 6.56 3.71
N THR A 148 4.73 7.75 3.32
CA THR A 148 4.08 9.01 3.68
C THR A 148 2.69 9.14 3.05
N VAL A 149 2.55 8.74 1.77
CA VAL A 149 1.24 8.68 1.11
C VAL A 149 0.32 7.70 1.82
N VAL A 150 0.81 6.51 2.17
CA VAL A 150 0.00 5.49 2.87
C VAL A 150 -0.53 6.01 4.21
N LEU A 151 0.26 6.78 4.97
CA LEU A 151 -0.19 7.37 6.24
C LEU A 151 -1.33 8.38 6.06
N LEU A 152 -1.34 9.11 4.95
CA LEU A 152 -2.44 10.04 4.66
C LEU A 152 -3.72 9.29 4.27
N CYS A 153 -3.59 8.06 3.76
CA CYS A 153 -4.70 7.26 3.26
C CYS A 153 -5.27 6.28 4.27
N VAL A 154 -4.45 5.82 5.21
CA VAL A 154 -4.87 4.80 6.19
C VAL A 154 -5.95 5.37 7.12
N HIS A 155 -7.00 4.60 7.36
CA HIS A 155 -8.12 5.00 8.23
C HIS A 155 -7.81 4.79 9.72
N HIS A 156 -6.65 4.23 10.03
CA HIS A 156 -6.23 3.87 11.37
C HIS A 156 -5.10 4.76 11.83
N GLN A 157 -5.13 5.17 13.10
CA GLN A 157 -3.95 5.72 13.74
C GLN A 157 -2.97 4.58 13.99
N LEU A 158 -1.91 4.51 13.18
CA LEU A 158 -0.85 3.51 13.33
C LEU A 158 0.06 3.84 14.52
N GLY A 159 0.86 2.86 14.96
CA GLY A 159 1.80 3.04 16.08
C GLY A 159 2.93 4.01 15.77
N GLY A 160 3.26 4.19 14.49
CA GLY A 160 4.25 5.18 14.07
C GLY A 160 4.76 4.97 12.64
N PHE A 161 5.57 5.93 12.20
CA PHE A 161 6.23 5.92 10.90
C PHE A 161 7.71 6.30 11.03
N VAL A 162 8.56 5.61 10.26
CA VAL A 162 9.97 5.95 10.10
C VAL A 162 10.31 6.06 8.61
N GLY A 163 10.65 7.26 8.15
CA GLY A 163 11.13 7.50 6.78
C GLY A 163 12.62 7.84 6.76
N ILE A 164 13.39 7.16 5.91
CA ILE A 164 14.84 7.37 5.76
C ILE A 164 15.10 7.85 4.33
N ASN A 165 15.72 9.02 4.17
CA ASN A 165 16.07 9.61 2.87
C ASN A 165 14.90 9.67 1.86
N GLY A 166 13.67 9.83 2.36
CA GLY A 166 12.46 9.94 1.54
C GLY A 166 12.11 11.38 1.17
N TRP A 167 11.03 11.54 0.41
CA TRP A 167 10.38 12.81 0.12
C TRP A 167 8.87 12.65 0.21
N MET A 168 8.13 13.76 0.29
CA MET A 168 6.67 13.73 0.16
C MET A 168 6.30 13.83 -1.33
N PRO A 169 5.65 12.83 -1.94
CA PRO A 169 5.11 12.95 -3.30
C PRO A 169 4.05 14.05 -3.36
N PHE A 170 4.01 14.80 -4.46
CA PHE A 170 3.04 15.88 -4.66
C PHE A 170 3.10 17.01 -3.61
N ALA A 171 4.29 17.27 -3.06
CA ALA A 171 4.47 18.27 -2.00
C ALA A 171 4.10 19.69 -2.47
N GLU A 172 4.46 20.06 -3.69
CA GLU A 172 4.13 21.37 -4.26
C GLU A 172 2.61 21.53 -4.43
N THR A 173 1.94 20.50 -4.95
CA THR A 173 0.48 20.47 -5.07
C THR A 173 -0.20 20.64 -3.70
N LEU A 174 0.24 19.90 -2.68
CA LEU A 174 -0.30 20.03 -1.32
C LEU A 174 -0.04 21.43 -0.74
N THR A 175 1.18 21.94 -0.90
CA THR A 175 1.57 23.26 -0.39
C THR A 175 0.69 24.34 -1.02
N GLY A 176 0.49 24.31 -2.34
CA GLY A 176 -0.36 25.27 -3.04
C GLY A 176 -1.83 25.24 -2.60
N LEU A 177 -2.37 24.07 -2.25
CA LEU A 177 -3.72 23.95 -1.68
C LEU A 177 -3.79 24.54 -0.27
N LEU A 178 -2.80 24.24 0.58
CA LEU A 178 -2.74 24.76 1.94
C LEU A 178 -2.56 26.29 1.98
N GLU A 179 -1.71 26.84 1.11
CA GLU A 179 -1.52 28.30 0.99
C GLU A 179 -2.79 29.03 0.56
N ARG A 180 -3.67 28.37 -0.19
CA ARG A 180 -4.99 28.89 -0.57
C ARG A 180 -6.07 28.63 0.49
N ASN A 181 -5.69 28.13 1.66
CA ASN A 181 -6.58 27.72 2.74
C ASN A 181 -7.59 26.64 2.31
N GLN A 182 -7.24 25.81 1.32
CA GLN A 182 -8.06 24.70 0.81
C GLN A 182 -7.70 23.41 1.56
N VAL A 183 -7.86 23.42 2.88
CA VAL A 183 -7.43 22.32 3.76
C VAL A 183 -8.15 21.01 3.46
N ASP A 184 -9.46 21.07 3.20
CA ASP A 184 -10.26 19.88 2.88
C ASP A 184 -9.83 19.23 1.56
N GLU A 185 -9.46 20.04 0.57
CA GLU A 185 -8.93 19.56 -0.71
C GLU A 185 -7.54 18.95 -0.54
N ALA A 186 -6.67 19.56 0.26
CA ALA A 186 -5.34 19.00 0.56
C ALA A 186 -5.44 17.67 1.31
N ALA A 187 -6.30 17.60 2.34
CA ALA A 187 -6.58 16.37 3.08
C ALA A 187 -7.26 15.30 2.20
N GLY A 188 -8.11 15.77 1.29
CA GLY A 188 -8.83 14.95 0.33
C GLY A 188 -7.98 14.53 -0.87
N PHE A 189 -6.87 15.19 -1.20
CA PHE A 189 -6.15 14.97 -2.45
C PHE A 189 -5.80 13.49 -2.67
N PHE A 190 -5.19 12.88 -1.66
CA PHE A 190 -4.91 11.47 -1.66
C PHE A 190 -6.14 10.64 -1.31
N LYS A 191 -6.87 10.98 -0.25
CA LYS A 191 -8.04 10.19 0.19
C LYS A 191 -9.12 10.06 -0.87
N SER A 192 -9.55 11.14 -1.50
CA SER A 192 -10.57 11.14 -2.56
C SER A 192 -10.11 10.35 -3.78
N THR A 193 -8.87 10.55 -4.23
CA THR A 193 -8.28 9.81 -5.35
C THR A 193 -8.24 8.31 -5.04
N PHE A 194 -7.74 7.93 -3.86
CA PHE A 194 -7.51 6.53 -3.51
C PHE A 194 -8.74 5.80 -2.99
N ILE A 195 -9.63 6.44 -2.23
CA ILE A 195 -10.91 5.87 -1.79
C ILE A 195 -11.81 5.63 -3.00
N ALA A 196 -11.86 6.56 -3.98
CA ALA A 196 -12.65 6.35 -5.19
C ALA A 196 -12.19 5.10 -5.97
N ALA A 197 -10.88 4.89 -6.14
CA ALA A 197 -10.42 3.68 -6.82
C ALA A 197 -10.48 2.42 -5.95
N ALA A 198 -10.28 2.52 -4.63
CA ALA A 198 -10.44 1.39 -3.72
C ALA A 198 -11.91 0.93 -3.68
N GLN A 199 -12.87 1.86 -3.67
CA GLN A 199 -14.30 1.59 -3.83
C GLN A 199 -14.58 0.97 -5.20
N GLN A 200 -14.04 1.52 -6.29
CA GLN A 200 -14.23 0.94 -7.63
C GLN A 200 -13.65 -0.48 -7.73
N ALA A 201 -12.46 -0.72 -7.19
CA ALA A 201 -11.81 -2.03 -7.17
C ALA A 201 -12.61 -3.04 -6.34
N TYR A 202 -13.11 -2.63 -5.18
CA TYR A 202 -14.02 -3.46 -4.36
C TYR A 202 -15.32 -3.80 -5.11
N ILE A 203 -15.96 -2.80 -5.74
CA ILE A 203 -17.17 -3.01 -6.56
C ILE A 203 -16.89 -3.95 -7.73
N GLN A 204 -15.75 -3.80 -8.41
CA GLN A 204 -15.34 -4.69 -9.50
C GLN A 204 -15.11 -6.12 -9.01
N GLN A 205 -14.47 -6.30 -7.85
CA GLN A 205 -14.24 -7.61 -7.26
C GLN A 205 -15.56 -8.30 -6.86
N GLN A 206 -16.50 -7.56 -6.25
CA GLN A 206 -17.85 -8.04 -5.96
C GLN A 206 -18.59 -8.45 -7.23
N ARG A 207 -18.52 -7.63 -8.29
CA ARG A 207 -19.13 -7.93 -9.59
C ARG A 207 -18.51 -9.19 -10.22
N GLN A 208 -17.18 -9.35 -10.15
CA GLN A 208 -16.50 -10.55 -10.65
C GLN A 208 -16.88 -11.80 -9.85
N GLN A 209 -17.03 -11.70 -8.53
CA GLN A 209 -17.51 -12.79 -7.69
C GLN A 209 -18.97 -13.16 -8.03
N GLN A 210 -19.86 -12.19 -8.21
CA GLN A 210 -21.23 -12.42 -8.66
C GLN A 210 -21.31 -13.07 -10.04
N VAL A 211 -20.52 -12.59 -11.01
CA VAL A 211 -20.47 -13.20 -12.35
C VAL A 211 -19.95 -14.63 -12.26
N ARG A 212 -18.91 -14.87 -11.47
CA ARG A 212 -18.36 -16.22 -11.27
C ARG A 212 -19.37 -17.16 -10.60
N SER A 213 -20.12 -16.70 -9.60
CA SER A 213 -21.18 -17.50 -8.98
C SER A 213 -22.36 -17.76 -9.94
N MET A 214 -22.72 -16.81 -10.80
CA MET A 214 -23.77 -17.00 -11.82
C MET A 214 -23.34 -18.02 -12.88
N VAL A 215 -22.07 -17.99 -13.30
CA VAL A 215 -21.52 -18.99 -14.24
C VAL A 215 -21.50 -20.38 -13.60
N HIS A 216 -21.09 -20.49 -12.33
CA HIS A 216 -21.09 -21.77 -11.60
C HIS A 216 -22.51 -22.32 -11.41
N ALA A 217 -23.47 -21.47 -11.02
CA ALA A 217 -24.87 -21.84 -10.87
C ALA A 217 -25.55 -22.18 -12.21
N GLY A 218 -25.13 -21.54 -13.31
CA GLY A 218 -25.57 -21.85 -14.67
C GLY A 218 -25.05 -23.20 -15.16
N GLN A 219 -23.82 -23.58 -14.78
CA GLN A 219 -23.25 -24.90 -15.07
C GLN A 219 -23.89 -26.01 -14.23
N GLU A 220 -24.27 -25.75 -12.99
CA GLU A 220 -25.03 -26.70 -12.14
C GLU A 220 -26.50 -26.84 -12.58
N LYS A 221 -27.13 -25.78 -13.08
CA LYS A 221 -28.49 -25.87 -13.66
C LYS A 221 -28.54 -26.54 -15.03
N ALA A 222 -27.43 -26.59 -15.76
CA ALA A 222 -27.33 -27.34 -17.02
C ALA A 222 -27.22 -28.87 -16.80
N SER A 223 -27.07 -29.33 -15.55
CA SER A 223 -26.90 -30.74 -15.17
C SER A 223 -27.91 -31.26 -14.14
N GLY A 224 -29.17 -30.78 -14.17
CA GLY A 224 -30.26 -31.38 -13.37
C GLY A 224 -31.61 -30.66 -13.52
N PRO A 225 -32.75 -31.37 -13.42
CA PRO A 225 -34.02 -30.89 -13.96
C PRO A 225 -34.74 -29.86 -13.08
N ASN A 226 -35.45 -28.97 -13.77
CA ASN A 226 -36.50 -28.04 -13.34
C ASN A 226 -36.98 -28.11 -11.89
N ASN A 227 -36.87 -26.98 -11.17
CA ASN A 227 -38.03 -26.45 -10.47
C ASN A 227 -37.93 -24.95 -10.15
N THR A 228 -39.08 -24.29 -10.31
CA THR A 228 -39.34 -22.86 -10.16
C THR A 228 -39.46 -22.43 -8.69
N ALA A 229 -38.76 -21.36 -8.30
CA ALA A 229 -39.19 -20.44 -7.25
C ALA A 229 -38.40 -19.12 -7.35
N ILE A 230 -39.09 -17.99 -7.37
CA ILE A 230 -38.51 -16.63 -7.30
C ILE A 230 -38.75 -16.10 -5.88
N PRO A 231 -37.71 -15.67 -5.14
CA PRO A 231 -37.89 -14.83 -3.95
C PRO A 231 -37.56 -13.36 -4.26
N SER A 232 -38.37 -12.46 -3.70
CA SER A 232 -38.26 -10.99 -3.78
C SER A 232 -37.02 -10.43 -3.08
N LEU A 233 -36.32 -9.51 -3.74
CA LEU A 233 -35.17 -8.79 -3.20
C LEU A 233 -35.63 -7.54 -2.43
N GLY A 234 -35.40 -7.50 -1.12
CA GLY A 234 -35.48 -6.26 -0.32
C GLY A 234 -34.19 -5.45 -0.46
N THR A 235 -34.33 -4.13 -0.56
CA THR A 235 -33.21 -3.17 -0.57
C THR A 235 -32.74 -2.85 0.85
N PRO A 236 -31.44 -2.88 1.16
CA PRO A 236 -30.90 -2.27 2.37
C PRO A 236 -30.46 -0.82 2.11
N GLU A 237 -31.07 0.13 2.82
CA GLU A 237 -30.49 1.46 3.03
C GLU A 237 -29.27 1.35 3.96
N ALA A 238 -28.13 1.89 3.54
CA ALA A 238 -26.95 2.05 4.38
C ALA A 238 -26.83 3.53 4.76
N GLN A 239 -26.98 3.82 6.06
CA GLN A 239 -26.71 5.13 6.65
C GLN A 239 -25.20 5.37 6.68
N LEU A 240 -24.76 6.49 6.10
CA LEU A 240 -23.40 7.01 6.17
C LEU A 240 -23.30 7.97 7.36
N GLU A 241 -22.53 7.62 8.39
CA GLU A 241 -22.10 8.59 9.41
C GLU A 241 -20.82 9.29 8.94
N GLU A 242 -20.87 10.61 8.79
CA GLU A 242 -19.71 11.46 8.54
C GLU A 242 -18.84 11.53 9.81
N THR A 243 -17.61 11.01 9.73
CA THR A 243 -16.61 11.22 10.76
C THR A 243 -15.80 12.47 10.43
N VAL A 244 -16.08 13.57 11.15
CA VAL A 244 -15.29 14.80 11.11
C VAL A 244 -14.01 14.59 11.94
N CYS A 245 -12.84 14.70 11.29
CA CYS A 245 -11.55 14.69 11.98
C CYS A 245 -11.18 16.10 12.44
N ILE A 246 -11.18 16.34 13.75
CA ILE A 246 -10.68 17.58 14.36
C ILE A 246 -9.18 17.43 14.62
N PHE A 247 -8.35 18.24 13.95
CA PHE A 247 -6.95 18.41 14.31
C PHE A 247 -6.85 19.32 15.54
N LYS A 248 -6.29 18.79 16.64
CA LYS A 248 -5.91 19.62 17.79
C LYS A 248 -4.45 20.03 17.64
N ASP A 249 -4.23 21.34 17.56
CA ASP A 249 -2.92 21.97 17.70
C ASP A 249 -2.27 21.56 19.03
N ALA A 250 -1.10 20.93 18.94
CA ALA A 250 -0.19 20.82 20.07
C ALA A 250 0.72 22.05 20.04
N GLY A 251 0.30 23.10 20.75
CA GLY A 251 1.11 24.28 20.99
C GLY A 251 2.45 23.90 21.59
N LEU A 252 3.53 24.38 20.96
CA LEU A 252 4.86 24.39 21.55
C LEU A 252 4.88 25.48 22.64
N ALA A 253 4.94 25.03 23.89
CA ALA A 253 5.29 25.89 25.02
C ALA A 253 6.80 25.79 25.26
N ASN A 254 7.41 26.98 25.19
CA ASN A 254 8.78 27.41 25.54
C ASN A 254 9.89 27.13 24.54
#